data_AF-X1JEF0-F1
#
_entry.id   AF-X1JEF0-F1
#
_cell.length_a   1.000
_cell.length_b   1.000
_cell.length_c   1.000
_cell.angle_alpha   90.00
_cell.angle_beta   90.00
_cell.angle_gamma   90.00
#
_symmetry.space_group_name_H-M   'P 1'
#
loop_
_entity.id
_entity.type
_entity.pdbx_description
1 polymer ?
#
loop_
_entity_poly.entity_id
_entity_poly.type
_entity_poly.pdbx_seq_one_letter_code
_entity_poly.pdbx_strand_id
1 'polypeptide(L)'
;GSRYVRSVCEPFSDEMLFDEGRVRNWLELFGLGEAFQIHASGHASYPELKKMVEYINPKKVMPIHTEHPELFKQMHDLSPALHRMGFIP
;
A
#
# COMPACT_ATOMS: atom_id res chain seq x y z
N GLY A 1 29.92 15.70 -5.18
CA GLY A 1 29.17 14.48 -5.50
C GLY A 1 27.69 14.79 -5.44
N SER A 2 26.95 14.42 -6.48
CA SER A 2 25.49 14.58 -6.53
C SER A 2 24.82 13.29 -6.02
N ARG A 3 23.61 13.37 -5.47
CA ARG A 3 22.81 12.21 -5.03
C ARG A 3 21.49 12.19 -5.78
N TYR A 4 21.06 11.00 -6.20
CA TYR A 4 19.77 10.81 -6.86
C TYR A 4 18.78 10.18 -5.88
N VAL A 5 17.66 10.86 -5.66
CA VAL A 5 16.57 10.38 -4.80
C VAL A 5 15.40 10.01 -5.69
N ARG A 6 14.95 8.75 -5.60
CA ARG A 6 13.82 8.24 -6.38
C ARG A 6 12.60 8.18 -5.48
N SER A 7 11.66 9.09 -5.70
CA SER A 7 10.45 9.26 -4.89
C SER A 7 9.20 8.69 -5.56
N VAL A 8 9.32 7.54 -6.22
CA VAL A 8 8.22 6.86 -6.94
C VAL A 8 8.13 5.42 -6.47
N CYS A 9 6.99 4.77 -6.66
CA CYS A 9 6.79 3.38 -6.25
C CYS A 9 7.73 2.40 -6.94
N GLU A 10 7.90 1.25 -6.29
CA GLU A 10 8.57 0.08 -6.84
C GLU A 10 7.82 -0.41 -8.10
N PRO A 11 8.54 -0.92 -9.12
CA PRO A 11 7.91 -1.47 -10.30
C PRO A 11 6.94 -2.61 -9.97
N PHE A 12 5.72 -2.53 -10.51
CA PHE A 12 4.72 -3.59 -10.44
C PHE A 12 4.21 -4.01 -11.83
N SER A 13 4.80 -3.45 -12.89
CA SER A 13 4.53 -3.81 -14.28
C SER A 13 5.84 -3.89 -15.08
N ASP A 14 5.81 -4.61 -16.20
CA ASP A 14 6.97 -4.74 -17.09
C ASP A 14 7.44 -3.38 -17.62
N GLU A 15 6.51 -2.49 -17.96
CA GLU A 15 6.83 -1.13 -18.40
C GLU A 15 7.61 -0.36 -17.33
N MET A 16 7.20 -0.46 -16.07
CA MET A 16 7.90 0.19 -14.96
C MET A 16 9.28 -0.42 -14.68
N LEU A 17 9.45 -1.73 -14.90
CA LEU A 17 10.75 -2.38 -14.81
C LEU A 17 11.70 -1.85 -15.89
N PHE A 18 11.21 -1.65 -17.12
CA PHE A 18 12.00 -1.00 -18.17
C PHE A 18 12.38 0.43 -17.81
N ASP A 19 11.46 1.20 -17.23
CA ASP A 19 11.72 2.57 -16.79
C ASP A 19 12.79 2.66 -15.71
N GLU A 20 12.71 1.78 -14.71
CA GLU A 20 13.74 1.68 -13.68
C GLU A 20 15.10 1.30 -14.27
N GLY A 21 15.12 0.37 -15.22
CA GLY A 21 16.33 0.01 -15.97
C GLY A 21 16.93 1.20 -16.71
N ARG A 22 16.10 2.03 -17.36
CA ARG A 22 16.56 3.26 -18.04
C ARG A 22 17.20 4.23 -17.05
N VAL A 23 16.55 4.49 -15.91
CA VAL A 23 17.10 5.36 -14.86
C VAL A 23 18.44 4.83 -14.35
N ARG A 24 18.51 3.53 -14.03
CA ARG A 24 19.74 2.89 -13.53
C ARG A 24 20.91 3.04 -14.52
N ASN A 25 20.66 2.80 -15.80
CA ASN A 25 21.67 2.94 -16.84
C ASN A 25 22.21 4.38 -16.93
N TRP A 26 21.35 5.39 -16.77
CA TRP A 26 21.79 6.78 -16.74
C TRP A 26 22.63 7.10 -15.50
N LEU A 27 22.24 6.61 -14.32
CA LEU A 27 23.01 6.84 -13.09
C LEU A 27 24.40 6.21 -13.16
N GLU A 28 24.50 5.03 -13.76
CA GLU A 28 25.77 4.36 -14.04
C GLU A 28 26.64 5.17 -15.02
N LEU A 29 26.07 5.61 -16.14
CA LEU A 29 26.77 6.42 -17.15
C LEU A 29 27.36 7.72 -16.56
N PHE A 30 26.63 8.37 -15.66
CA PHE A 30 27.07 9.62 -15.03
C PHE A 30 27.88 9.42 -13.73
N GLY A 31 28.14 8.18 -13.32
CA GLY A 31 28.89 7.88 -12.09
C GLY A 31 28.18 8.35 -10.81
N LEU A 32 26.85 8.36 -10.80
CA LEU A 32 26.03 8.85 -9.69
C LEU A 32 25.68 7.77 -8.65
N GLY A 33 26.09 6.52 -8.89
CA GLY A 33 25.83 5.39 -7.99
C GLY A 33 24.35 4.97 -8.00
N GLU A 34 23.93 4.25 -6.96
CA GLU A 34 22.55 3.78 -6.82
C GLU A 34 21.60 4.88 -6.36
N ALA A 35 20.33 4.75 -6.78
CA ALA A 35 19.26 5.63 -6.34
C ALA A 35 18.93 5.41 -4.86
N PHE A 36 18.70 6.50 -4.12
CA PHE A 36 18.05 6.43 -2.82
C PHE A 36 16.54 6.28 -3.04
N GLN A 37 16.07 5.05 -2.99
CA GLN A 37 14.65 4.71 -3.17
C GLN A 37 13.88 5.07 -1.89
N ILE A 38 12.92 5.99 -2.02
CA ILE A 38 11.98 6.36 -0.96
C ILE A 38 10.58 6.41 -1.54
N HIS A 39 9.62 5.75 -0.92
CA HIS A 39 8.24 5.75 -1.40
C HIS A 39 7.32 5.68 -0.19
N ALA A 40 6.30 6.53 -0.21
CA ALA A 40 5.18 6.44 0.70
C ALA A 40 3.96 6.01 -0.10
N SER A 41 3.35 4.89 0.28
CA SER A 41 2.11 4.40 -0.35
C SER A 41 1.01 5.45 -0.23
N GLY A 42 0.27 5.69 -1.32
CA GLY A 42 -0.96 6.48 -1.31
C GLY A 42 -2.19 5.70 -0.82
N HIS A 43 -2.05 4.39 -0.56
CA HIS A 43 -3.13 3.52 -0.12
C HIS A 43 -3.01 3.18 1.37
N ALA A 44 -4.17 3.10 2.04
CA ALA A 44 -4.27 2.59 3.39
C ALA A 44 -3.83 1.11 3.45
N SER A 45 -3.03 0.80 4.45
CA SER A 45 -2.62 -0.56 4.75
C SER A 45 -3.78 -1.41 5.28
N TYR A 46 -3.63 -2.73 5.23
CA TYR A 46 -4.66 -3.65 5.75
C TYR A 46 -5.06 -3.36 7.21
N PRO A 47 -4.13 -3.09 8.17
CA PRO A 47 -4.51 -2.71 9.53
C PRO A 47 -5.30 -1.40 9.62
N GLU A 48 -5.00 -0.41 8.78
CA GLU A 48 -5.75 0.85 8.73
C GLU A 48 -7.14 0.65 8.16
N LEU A 49 -7.28 -0.13 7.09
CA LEU A 49 -8.58 -0.51 6.52
C LEU A 49 -9.42 -1.30 7.54
N LYS A 50 -8.80 -2.23 8.27
CA LYS A 50 -9.49 -2.98 9.33
C LYS A 50 -10.02 -2.04 10.43
N LYS A 51 -9.19 -1.12 10.93
CA LYS A 51 -9.61 -0.12 11.91
C LYS A 51 -10.76 0.75 11.39
N MET A 52 -10.69 1.16 10.12
CA MET A 52 -11.75 1.93 9.47
C MET A 52 -13.06 1.14 9.41
N VAL A 53 -13.02 -0.14 9.02
CA VAL A 53 -14.20 -1.02 8.99
C VAL A 53 -14.78 -1.22 10.39
N GLU A 54 -13.94 -1.45 11.40
CA GLU A 54 -14.37 -1.59 12.80
C GLU A 54 -15.03 -0.31 13.32
N TYR A 55 -14.47 0.85 12.99
CA TYR A 55 -15.01 2.16 13.38
C TYR A 55 -16.36 2.48 12.70
N ILE A 56 -16.47 2.21 11.40
CA ILE A 56 -17.69 2.47 10.63
C ILE A 56 -18.79 1.44 10.99
N ASN A 57 -18.41 0.22 11.34
CA ASN A 57 -19.30 -0.92 11.61
C ASN A 57 -20.37 -1.13 10.52
N PRO A 58 -19.99 -1.27 9.24
CA PRO A 58 -20.93 -1.36 8.13
C PRO A 58 -21.56 -2.76 8.07
N LYS A 59 -22.85 -2.90 7.74
CA LYS A 59 -23.50 -4.24 7.65
C LYS A 59 -22.84 -5.22 6.67
N LYS A 60 -22.14 -4.71 5.65
CA LYS A 60 -21.43 -5.48 4.61
C LYS A 60 -20.21 -4.70 4.13
N VAL A 61 -19.13 -5.42 3.79
CA VAL A 61 -17.94 -4.87 3.14
C VAL A 61 -17.85 -5.43 1.72
N MET A 62 -17.71 -4.55 0.74
CA MET A 62 -17.55 -4.90 -0.68
C MET A 62 -16.21 -4.35 -1.17
N PRO A 63 -15.15 -5.18 -1.26
CA PRO A 63 -13.86 -4.74 -1.77
C PRO A 63 -13.98 -4.37 -3.25
N ILE A 64 -13.52 -3.16 -3.60
CA ILE A 64 -13.38 -2.68 -4.97
C ILE A 64 -11.93 -2.23 -5.18
N HIS A 65 -11.48 -2.20 -6.44
CA HIS A 65 -10.12 -1.75 -6.79
C HIS A 65 -9.00 -2.55 -6.09
N THR A 66 -9.16 -3.88 -6.04
CA THR A 66 -8.15 -4.83 -5.57
C THR A 66 -8.20 -6.08 -6.43
N GLU A 67 -7.05 -6.70 -6.68
CA GLU A 67 -6.96 -8.01 -7.33
C GLU A 67 -7.19 -9.17 -6.35
N HIS A 68 -7.21 -8.88 -5.04
CA HIS A 68 -7.31 -9.86 -3.95
C HIS A 68 -8.53 -9.62 -3.04
N PRO A 69 -9.76 -9.62 -3.58
CA PRO A 69 -10.97 -9.37 -2.78
C PRO A 69 -11.17 -10.43 -1.67
N GLU A 70 -10.62 -11.63 -1.82
CA GLU A 70 -10.68 -12.70 -0.83
C GLU A 70 -10.03 -12.34 0.52
N LEU A 71 -9.04 -11.44 0.53
CA LEU A 71 -8.38 -10.98 1.76
C LEU A 71 -9.33 -10.18 2.66
N PHE A 72 -10.43 -9.67 2.11
CA PHE A 72 -11.38 -8.81 2.82
C PHE A 72 -12.56 -9.59 3.41
N LYS A 73 -12.69 -10.89 3.12
CA LYS A 73 -13.83 -11.73 3.55
C LYS A 73 -14.09 -11.68 5.06
N GLN A 74 -13.04 -11.56 5.87
CA GLN A 74 -13.14 -11.57 7.33
C GLN A 74 -13.03 -10.17 7.96
N MET A 75 -12.94 -9.10 7.18
CA MET A 75 -12.76 -7.75 7.76
C MET A 75 -13.96 -7.32 8.62
N HIS A 76 -15.17 -7.74 8.27
CA HIS A 76 -16.38 -7.44 9.03
C HIS A 76 -16.71 -8.52 10.07
N ASP A 77 -16.46 -9.79 9.74
CA ASP A 77 -16.91 -10.94 10.56
C ASP A 77 -16.02 -11.21 11.80
N LEU A 78 -14.93 -10.45 11.98
CA LEU A 78 -14.09 -10.49 13.19
C LEU A 78 -14.65 -9.68 14.38
N SER A 79 -15.88 -9.14 14.26
CA SER A 79 -16.58 -8.38 15.31
C SER A 79 -17.57 -9.16 16.21
N PRO A 80 -17.36 -10.42 16.66
CA PRO A 80 -18.16 -10.95 17.78
C PRO A 80 -17.69 -10.46 19.16
N ALA A 81 -16.46 -9.91 19.26
CA ALA A 81 -15.86 -9.59 20.56
C ALA A 81 -16.17 -8.16 21.05
N LEU A 82 -16.30 -7.18 20.15
CA LEU A 82 -16.56 -5.77 20.52
C LEU A 82 -18.05 -5.45 20.73
N HIS A 83 -18.96 -6.23 20.13
CA HIS A 83 -20.41 -6.06 20.36
C HIS A 83 -20.87 -6.43 21.79
N ARG A 84 -20.01 -7.06 22.62
CA ARG A 84 -20.34 -7.45 24.00
C ARG A 84 -19.87 -6.47 25.08
N MET A 85 -19.09 -5.46 24.74
CA MET A 85 -18.73 -4.41 25.70
C MET A 85 -19.52 -3.16 25.36
N GLY A 86 -20.78 -3.14 25.80
CA GLY A 86 -21.63 -1.96 25.75
C GLY A 86 -20.99 -0.83 26.54
N PHE A 87 -20.27 0.05 25.85
CA PHE A 87 -19.88 1.39 26.25
C PHE A 87 -19.47 2.08 24.94
N ILE A 88 -20.29 2.98 24.40
CA ILE A 88 -20.22 4.44 24.56
C ILE A 88 -21.55 4.99 23.97
N PRO A 89 -22.14 6.08 24.51
CA PRO A 89 -23.47 6.61 24.14
C PRO A 89 -23.68 6.88 22.65
#